data_AF-A0A8H8JNJ8-F1
#
_entry.id   AF-A0A8H8JNJ8-F1
#
_cell.length_a   1.000
_cell.length_b   1.000
_cell.length_c   1.000
_cell.angle_alpha   90.00
_cell.angle_beta   90.00
_cell.angle_gamma   90.00
#
_symmetry.space_group_name_H-M   'P 1'
#
loop_
_entity.id
_entity.type
_entity.pdbx_description
1 polymer ?
#
loop_
_entity_poly.entity_id
_entity_poly.type
_entity_poly.pdbx_seq_one_letter_code
_entity_poly.pdbx_strand_id
1 'polypeptide(L)'
;MPEHYGLAPGKTLNLNLTTPDGWRIGGWLVVADSFYQTHIMPSPPTQSFRDTQSESSKHPDQYDPRERLSSILSLALQTHPTILYFHGNSMTRAFHLRTRLYSTLTSRLNANVLVIDYRGFGDSEGTPSEKGLILDARTAWDWLIRKGARPEDITVLGESLGTGVSTGLVAGLEKEGVSPRSMVLLAPYSSITKLLETYNVGGNFPILRPLQSFPFLFNYIVRSLEH
;
A
#
# COMPACT_ATOMS: atom_id res chain seq x y z
N MET A 1 15.19 -3.57 -1.10
CA MET A 1 14.96 -2.33 -0.33
C MET A 1 14.25 -1.32 -1.25
N PRO A 2 13.31 -0.50 -0.74
CA PRO A 2 12.54 0.47 -1.54
C PRO A 2 13.39 1.41 -2.42
N GLU A 3 14.59 1.74 -1.95
CA GLU A 3 15.56 2.62 -2.62
C GLU A 3 16.01 2.07 -3.98
N HIS A 4 16.09 0.76 -4.12
CA HIS A 4 16.45 0.12 -5.40
C HIS A 4 15.37 0.31 -6.48
N TYR A 5 14.17 0.78 -6.09
CA TYR A 5 13.03 0.98 -6.97
C TYR A 5 12.70 2.47 -7.19
N GLY A 6 13.65 3.35 -6.86
CA GLY A 6 13.58 4.79 -7.14
C GLY A 6 12.90 5.63 -6.06
N LEU A 7 12.70 5.08 -4.85
CA LEU A 7 12.20 5.84 -3.71
C LEU A 7 13.38 6.44 -2.91
N ALA A 8 13.16 7.60 -2.29
CA ALA A 8 14.20 8.30 -1.56
C ALA A 8 14.66 7.51 -0.32
N PRO A 9 15.96 7.52 0.02
CA PRO A 9 16.50 6.81 1.18
C PRO A 9 15.79 7.16 2.49
N GLY A 10 15.34 6.15 3.24
CA GLY A 10 14.67 6.35 4.53
C GLY A 10 13.25 6.93 4.45
N LYS A 11 12.76 7.32 3.28
CA LYS A 11 11.38 7.80 3.07
C LYS A 11 10.34 6.67 3.17
N THR A 12 10.77 5.45 2.93
CA THR A 12 9.88 4.28 2.85
C THR A 12 10.24 3.25 3.89
N LEU A 13 9.27 2.91 4.73
CA LEU A 13 9.40 1.80 5.66
C LEU A 13 9.01 0.49 4.97
N ASN A 14 9.89 -0.51 5.02
CA ASN A 14 9.58 -1.86 4.59
C ASN A 14 8.88 -2.63 5.72
N LEU A 15 7.66 -3.09 5.45
CA LEU A 15 6.78 -3.77 6.40
C LEU A 15 6.67 -5.25 6.06
N ASN A 16 6.53 -6.05 7.11
CA ASN A 16 6.09 -7.44 7.04
C ASN A 16 4.93 -7.58 8.03
N LEU A 17 3.73 -7.80 7.51
CA LEU A 17 2.50 -7.91 8.28
C LEU A 17 2.09 -9.37 8.38
N THR A 18 1.68 -9.80 9.57
CA THR A 18 1.11 -11.15 9.78
C THR A 18 -0.40 -11.05 9.76
N THR A 19 -1.03 -11.78 8.85
CA THR A 19 -2.49 -11.87 8.74
C THR A 19 -3.06 -12.74 9.86
N PRO A 20 -4.35 -12.60 10.22
CA PRO A 20 -4.98 -13.44 11.24
C PRO A 20 -4.95 -14.94 10.95
N ASP A 21 -4.83 -15.34 9.68
CA ASP A 21 -4.70 -16.73 9.25
C ASP A 21 -3.24 -17.20 9.07
N GLY A 22 -2.27 -16.42 9.57
CA GLY A 22 -0.88 -16.83 9.75
C GLY A 22 0.07 -16.57 8.59
N TRP A 23 -0.38 -15.92 7.51
CA TRP A 23 0.48 -15.58 6.38
C TRP A 23 1.25 -14.29 6.61
N ARG A 24 2.49 -14.24 6.12
CA ARG A 24 3.25 -13.00 6.04
C ARG A 24 3.04 -12.31 4.71
N ILE A 25 2.65 -11.04 4.76
CA ILE A 25 2.50 -10.18 3.58
C ILE A 25 3.45 -8.98 3.67
N GLY A 26 4.11 -8.67 2.57
CA GLY A 26 5.00 -7.52 2.45
C GLY A 26 4.23 -6.23 2.16
N GLY A 27 4.73 -5.11 2.67
CA GLY A 27 4.15 -3.80 2.38
C GLY A 27 5.14 -2.67 2.53
N TRP A 28 4.82 -1.51 1.99
CA TRP A 28 5.60 -0.28 2.12
C TRP A 28 4.71 0.85 2.65
N LEU A 29 5.20 1.53 3.68
CA LEU A 29 4.68 2.85 4.07
C LEU A 29 5.63 3.92 3.55
N VAL A 30 5.21 4.65 2.52
CA VAL A 30 5.91 5.82 2.00
C VAL A 30 5.33 7.06 2.66
N VAL A 31 6.15 7.83 3.39
CA VAL A 31 5.64 9.01 4.10
C VAL A 31 5.49 10.22 3.18
N ALA A 32 4.60 11.14 3.56
CA ALA A 32 4.40 12.43 2.89
C ALA A 32 5.71 13.22 2.72
N ASP A 33 5.82 13.99 1.63
CA ASP A 33 7.07 14.70 1.29
C ASP A 33 7.45 15.74 2.35
N SER A 34 6.49 16.54 2.86
CA SER A 34 6.80 17.51 3.90
C SER A 34 7.24 16.83 5.20
N PHE A 35 6.60 15.71 5.55
CA PHE A 35 7.00 14.94 6.73
C PHE A 35 8.44 14.44 6.60
N TYR A 36 8.76 13.84 5.45
CA TYR A 36 10.10 13.35 5.14
C TYR A 36 11.14 14.48 5.22
N GLN A 37 10.88 15.63 4.61
CA GLN A 37 11.79 16.77 4.60
C GLN A 37 12.05 17.34 6.00
N THR A 38 11.05 17.37 6.86
CA THR A 38 11.17 17.99 8.19
C THR A 38 11.70 17.04 9.26
N HIS A 39 11.40 15.73 9.17
CA HIS A 39 11.63 14.79 10.29
C HIS A 39 12.60 13.65 9.99
N ILE A 40 12.90 13.37 8.71
CA ILE A 40 13.69 12.20 8.31
C ILE A 40 14.92 12.61 7.50
N MET A 41 14.77 13.55 6.56
CA MET A 41 15.89 14.04 5.77
C MET A 41 16.95 14.66 6.67
N PRO A 42 18.23 14.27 6.52
CA PRO A 42 19.31 15.02 7.13
C PRO A 42 19.30 16.43 6.56
N SER A 43 19.25 17.45 7.42
CA SER A 43 19.53 18.82 7.00
C SER A 43 20.90 18.85 6.31
N PRO A 44 21.06 19.53 5.16
CA PRO A 44 22.39 19.74 4.61
C PRO A 44 23.27 20.39 5.68
N PRO A 45 24.57 20.04 5.78
CA PRO A 45 25.45 20.66 6.76
C PRO A 45 25.45 22.16 6.52
N THR A 46 24.83 22.89 7.44
CA THR A 46 24.92 24.35 7.46
C THR A 46 26.39 24.63 7.73
N GLN A 47 27.10 25.23 6.77
CA GLN A 47 28.38 25.86 7.07
C GLN A 47 28.10 27.07 7.96
N SER A 48 27.81 26.81 9.24
CA SER A 48 27.87 27.84 10.27
C SER A 48 29.34 28.16 10.47
N PHE A 49 29.77 29.32 9.97
CA PHE A 49 30.92 29.99 10.55
C PHE A 49 30.70 30.05 12.06
N ARG A 50 31.65 29.46 12.79
CA ARG A 50 31.61 29.32 14.24
C ARG A 50 31.49 30.71 14.88
N ASP A 51 30.50 30.86 15.75
CA ASP A 51 30.72 31.53 17.03
C ASP A 51 30.12 30.66 18.13
N THR A 52 31.01 30.30 19.06
CA THR A 52 30.75 29.57 20.30
C THR A 52 29.75 30.31 21.18
N GLN A 53 28.71 29.62 21.65
CA GLN A 53 28.52 29.31 23.08
C GLN A 53 27.33 28.37 23.32
N SER A 54 27.42 27.69 24.46
CA SER A 54 26.70 26.51 24.92
C SER A 54 25.21 26.68 25.16
N GLU A 55 24.41 25.71 24.73
CA GLU A 55 23.20 25.29 25.44
C GLU A 55 23.12 23.76 25.51
N SER A 56 22.99 23.24 26.73
CA SER A 56 22.79 21.84 27.03
C SER A 56 21.41 21.40 26.55
N SER A 57 21.33 20.82 25.37
CA SER A 57 20.18 20.02 24.95
C SER A 57 20.49 18.55 25.25
N LYS A 58 19.53 17.86 25.87
CA LYS A 58 19.63 16.44 26.22
C LYS A 58 20.04 15.64 24.97
N HIS A 59 21.08 14.81 25.11
CA HIS A 59 21.64 13.99 24.02
C HIS A 59 20.53 13.14 23.36
N PRO A 60 20.41 13.10 22.02
CA PRO A 60 19.36 12.33 21.32
C PRO A 60 19.49 10.80 21.42
N ASP A 61 20.54 10.28 22.05
CA ASP A 61 20.93 8.87 22.02
C ASP A 61 20.27 7.99 23.10
N GLN A 62 19.33 8.54 23.88
CA GLN A 62 18.72 7.82 25.01
C GLN A 62 17.45 7.03 24.68
N TYR A 63 16.89 7.17 23.48
CA TYR A 63 15.70 6.41 23.06
C TYR A 63 16.08 5.07 22.40
N ASP A 64 15.36 3.99 22.73
CA ASP A 64 15.39 2.76 21.93
C ASP A 64 15.06 3.11 20.47
N PRO A 65 15.93 2.79 19.49
CA PRO A 65 15.67 3.03 18.08
C PRO A 65 14.29 2.56 17.60
N ARG A 66 13.74 1.48 18.19
CA ARG A 66 12.41 0.95 17.86
C ARG A 66 11.28 1.84 18.36
N GLU A 67 11.39 2.36 19.58
CA GLU A 67 10.41 3.28 20.15
C GLU A 67 10.42 4.61 19.40
N ARG A 68 11.62 5.10 19.04
CA ARG A 68 11.78 6.28 18.21
C ARG A 68 11.13 6.10 16.84
N LEU A 69 11.39 4.98 16.17
CA LEU A 69 10.75 4.67 14.89
C LEU A 69 9.23 4.60 15.03
N SER A 70 8.71 3.91 16.05
CA SER A 70 7.27 3.81 16.25
C SER A 70 6.64 5.19 16.48
N SER A 71 7.30 6.06 17.26
CA SER A 71 6.82 7.41 17.53
C SER A 71 6.81 8.29 16.28
N ILE A 72 7.86 8.22 15.46
CA ILE A 72 7.95 8.95 14.18
C ILE A 72 6.84 8.50 13.21
N LEU A 73 6.57 7.19 13.15
CA LEU A 73 5.52 6.65 12.28
C LEU A 73 4.13 7.08 12.74
N SER A 74 3.85 7.00 14.04
CA SER A 74 2.59 7.47 14.61
C SER A 74 2.39 8.95 14.32
N LEU A 75 3.44 9.77 14.46
CA LEU A 75 3.39 11.19 14.13
C LEU A 75 3.08 11.41 12.65
N ALA A 76 3.72 10.67 11.74
CA ALA A 76 3.44 10.77 10.29
C ALA A 76 1.97 10.49 9.98
N LEU A 77 1.41 9.42 10.57
CA LEU A 77 0.03 8.98 10.35
C LEU A 77 -1.03 9.90 11.00
N GLN A 78 -0.67 10.61 12.07
CA GLN A 78 -1.56 11.55 12.76
C GLN A 78 -1.55 12.96 12.16
N THR A 79 -0.45 13.34 11.51
CA THR A 79 -0.26 14.71 10.97
C THR A 79 -0.56 14.82 9.48
N HIS A 80 -0.62 13.70 8.76
CA HIS A 80 -0.86 13.68 7.31
C HIS A 80 -1.90 12.61 6.95
N PRO A 81 -2.77 12.87 5.96
CA PRO A 81 -3.72 11.87 5.48
C PRO A 81 -2.98 10.66 4.92
N THR A 82 -3.64 9.50 4.91
CA THR A 82 -3.04 8.26 4.42
C THR A 82 -3.86 7.66 3.29
N ILE A 83 -3.20 7.26 2.22
CA ILE A 83 -3.78 6.50 1.13
C ILE A 83 -3.42 5.03 1.35
N LEU A 84 -4.43 4.20 1.60
CA LEU A 84 -4.30 2.75 1.61
C LEU A 84 -4.53 2.24 0.19
N TYR A 85 -3.44 1.89 -0.50
CA TYR A 85 -3.44 1.54 -1.91
C TYR A 85 -3.38 0.03 -2.15
N PHE A 86 -4.30 -0.45 -2.98
CA PHE A 86 -4.45 -1.84 -3.40
C PHE A 86 -4.23 -1.96 -4.91
N HIS A 87 -3.14 -2.63 -5.29
CA HIS A 87 -2.69 -2.71 -6.67
C HIS A 87 -3.46 -3.74 -7.52
N GLY A 88 -3.35 -3.63 -8.85
CA GLY A 88 -3.94 -4.59 -9.80
C GLY A 88 -3.20 -5.94 -9.88
N ASN A 89 -3.77 -6.92 -10.61
CA ASN A 89 -3.32 -8.32 -10.64
C ASN A 89 -1.90 -8.57 -11.21
N SER A 90 -1.31 -7.60 -11.90
CA SER A 90 0.00 -7.77 -12.52
C SER A 90 1.10 -7.17 -11.65
N MET A 91 2.28 -7.79 -11.65
CA MET A 91 3.49 -7.27 -10.98
C MET A 91 3.29 -7.03 -9.47
N THR A 92 4.27 -6.38 -8.84
CA THR A 92 4.33 -6.19 -7.38
C THR A 92 4.26 -4.72 -6.99
N ARG A 93 4.19 -4.40 -5.70
CA ARG A 93 4.27 -3.03 -5.17
C ARG A 93 5.50 -2.26 -5.66
N ALA A 94 6.54 -2.97 -6.07
CA ALA A 94 7.81 -2.43 -6.56
C ALA A 94 7.83 -2.09 -8.06
N PHE A 95 6.71 -2.28 -8.78
CA PHE A 95 6.62 -1.93 -10.19
C PHE A 95 6.81 -0.41 -10.41
N HIS A 96 7.65 -0.04 -11.37
CA HIS A 96 8.12 1.34 -11.55
C HIS A 96 7.00 2.38 -11.78
N LEU A 97 5.89 2.02 -12.45
CA LEU A 97 4.76 2.94 -12.58
C LEU A 97 4.08 3.21 -11.24
N ARG A 98 4.08 2.22 -10.33
CA ARG A 98 3.52 2.38 -8.99
C ARG A 98 4.43 3.19 -8.09
N THR A 99 5.75 3.00 -8.15
CA THR A 99 6.68 3.85 -7.37
C THR A 99 6.63 5.32 -7.79
N ARG A 100 6.36 5.60 -9.08
CA ARG A 100 6.03 6.95 -9.57
C ARG A 100 4.69 7.46 -9.05
N LEU A 101 3.66 6.60 -8.99
CA LEU A 101 2.38 6.94 -8.38
C LEU A 101 2.57 7.32 -6.90
N TYR A 102 3.30 6.53 -6.11
CA TYR A 102 3.55 6.83 -4.70
C TYR A 102 4.22 8.18 -4.56
N SER A 103 5.30 8.44 -5.31
CA SER A 103 5.99 9.74 -5.31
C SER A 103 5.06 10.90 -5.69
N THR A 104 4.12 10.68 -6.61
CA THR A 104 3.13 11.70 -7.01
C THR A 104 2.15 11.96 -5.88
N LEU A 105 1.63 10.90 -5.23
CA LEU A 105 0.69 11.02 -4.12
C LEU A 105 1.35 11.70 -2.91
N THR A 106 2.58 11.31 -2.56
CA THR A 106 3.29 11.89 -1.41
C THR A 106 3.71 13.34 -1.65
N SER A 107 3.99 13.75 -2.89
CA SER A 107 4.41 15.12 -3.21
C SER A 107 3.25 16.07 -3.52
N ARG A 108 2.22 15.61 -4.24
CA ARG A 108 1.11 16.45 -4.71
C ARG A 108 -0.04 16.53 -3.73
N LEU A 109 -0.33 15.42 -3.04
CA LEU A 109 -1.40 15.36 -2.04
C LEU A 109 -0.85 15.46 -0.62
N ASN A 110 0.47 15.43 -0.47
CA ASN A 110 1.15 15.44 0.82
C ASN A 110 0.60 14.35 1.77
N ALA A 111 0.30 13.19 1.20
CA ALA A 111 -0.28 12.05 1.91
C ALA A 111 0.77 10.96 2.12
N ASN A 112 0.63 10.21 3.21
CA ASN A 112 1.30 8.94 3.35
C ASN A 112 0.67 7.92 2.38
N VAL A 113 1.43 6.93 1.92
CA VAL A 113 0.92 5.83 1.10
C VAL A 113 1.30 4.51 1.77
N LEU A 114 0.32 3.76 2.25
CA LEU A 114 0.51 2.35 2.60
C LEU A 114 0.08 1.49 1.41
N VAL A 115 1.01 0.68 0.92
CA VAL A 115 0.75 -0.34 -0.11
C VAL A 115 1.18 -1.70 0.42
N ILE A 116 0.41 -2.74 0.11
CA ILE A 116 0.79 -4.13 0.36
C ILE A 116 0.93 -4.88 -0.97
N ASP A 117 1.78 -5.90 -1.00
CA ASP A 117 1.60 -7.01 -1.94
C ASP A 117 0.69 -8.04 -1.28
N TYR A 118 -0.37 -8.46 -1.97
CA TYR A 118 -1.24 -9.52 -1.45
C TYR A 118 -0.48 -10.83 -1.28
N ARG A 119 -1.04 -11.77 -0.52
CA ARG A 119 -0.54 -13.15 -0.48
C ARG A 119 -0.33 -13.71 -1.89
N GLY A 120 0.83 -14.32 -2.12
CA GLY A 120 1.26 -14.81 -3.44
C GLY A 120 1.81 -13.77 -4.41
N PHE A 121 2.00 -12.51 -3.99
CA PHE A 121 2.66 -11.45 -4.76
C PHE A 121 3.97 -11.03 -4.11
N GLY A 122 4.98 -10.70 -4.93
CA GLY A 122 6.24 -10.15 -4.44
C GLY A 122 6.94 -11.07 -3.44
N ASP A 123 7.18 -10.57 -2.24
CA ASP A 123 7.74 -11.31 -1.11
C ASP A 123 6.68 -11.79 -0.10
N SER A 124 5.38 -11.66 -0.43
CA SER A 124 4.27 -12.17 0.37
C SER A 124 4.07 -13.66 0.18
N GLU A 125 3.81 -14.36 1.28
CA GLU A 125 3.58 -15.81 1.32
C GLU A 125 2.16 -16.18 0.89
N GLY A 126 1.85 -17.47 0.85
CA GLY A 126 0.50 -17.99 0.63
C GLY A 126 0.05 -17.99 -0.84
N THR A 127 -1.25 -18.21 -1.04
CA THR A 127 -1.86 -18.29 -2.38
C THR A 127 -3.07 -17.35 -2.44
N PRO A 128 -3.21 -16.57 -3.52
CA PRO A 128 -4.30 -15.61 -3.64
C PRO A 128 -5.66 -16.31 -3.69
N SER A 129 -6.62 -15.75 -2.96
CA SER A 129 -8.05 -16.06 -3.03
C SER A 129 -8.81 -14.79 -2.66
N GLU A 130 -10.05 -14.63 -3.12
CA GLU A 130 -10.84 -13.42 -2.82
C GLU A 130 -10.90 -13.12 -1.32
N LYS A 131 -11.30 -14.13 -0.52
CA LYS A 131 -11.32 -14.03 0.95
C LYS A 131 -9.95 -13.69 1.52
N GLY A 132 -8.89 -14.30 0.99
CA GLY A 132 -7.52 -14.03 1.41
C GLY A 132 -7.09 -12.59 1.13
N LEU A 133 -7.41 -12.05 -0.04
CA LEU A 133 -7.00 -10.70 -0.42
C LEU A 133 -7.74 -9.64 0.39
N ILE A 134 -9.03 -9.85 0.67
CA ILE A 134 -9.81 -8.98 1.56
C ILE A 134 -9.23 -9.05 2.99
N LEU A 135 -8.79 -10.23 3.44
CA LEU A 135 -8.14 -10.37 4.75
C LEU A 135 -6.77 -9.68 4.81
N ASP A 136 -6.00 -9.72 3.72
CA ASP A 136 -4.73 -8.98 3.61
C ASP A 136 -4.98 -7.47 3.68
N ALA A 137 -5.99 -6.98 2.98
CA ALA A 137 -6.42 -5.58 3.02
C ALA A 137 -6.88 -5.15 4.42
N ARG A 138 -7.66 -6.00 5.10
CA ARG A 138 -8.05 -5.78 6.50
C ARG A 138 -6.82 -5.72 7.42
N THR A 139 -5.85 -6.60 7.21
CA THR A 139 -4.60 -6.61 7.98
C THR A 139 -3.83 -5.29 7.85
N ALA A 140 -3.77 -4.72 6.64
CA ALA A 140 -3.16 -3.41 6.40
C ALA A 140 -3.94 -2.26 7.07
N TRP A 141 -5.27 -2.28 6.99
CA TRP A 141 -6.14 -1.33 7.68
C TRP A 141 -5.92 -1.35 9.21
N ASP A 142 -6.01 -2.54 9.83
CA ASP A 142 -5.84 -2.70 11.27
C ASP A 142 -4.43 -2.30 11.73
N TRP A 143 -3.42 -2.49 10.88
CA TRP A 143 -2.07 -2.00 11.14
C TRP A 143 -2.02 -0.47 11.20
N LEU A 144 -2.67 0.24 10.26
CA LEU A 144 -2.75 1.70 10.28
C LEU A 144 -3.42 2.22 11.56
N ILE A 145 -4.57 1.65 11.91
CA ILE A 145 -5.31 2.05 13.12
C ILE A 145 -4.47 1.82 14.38
N ARG A 146 -3.82 0.65 14.51
CA ARG A 146 -2.91 0.38 15.64
C ARG A 146 -1.70 1.30 15.69
N LYS A 147 -1.27 1.85 14.55
CA LYS A 147 -0.20 2.84 14.47
C LYS A 147 -0.70 4.28 14.63
N GLY A 148 -1.98 4.49 14.92
CA GLY A 148 -2.53 5.78 15.29
C GLY A 148 -3.08 6.59 14.13
N ALA A 149 -3.25 6.00 12.95
CA ALA A 149 -4.04 6.63 11.88
C ALA A 149 -5.51 6.67 12.31
N ARG A 150 -6.21 7.77 11.95
CA ARG A 150 -7.66 7.90 12.16
C ARG A 150 -8.43 7.49 10.92
N PRO A 151 -9.55 6.73 11.02
CA PRO A 151 -10.33 6.32 9.86
C PRO A 151 -10.70 7.47 8.90
N GLU A 152 -11.08 8.63 9.45
CA GLU A 152 -11.48 9.82 8.72
C GLU A 152 -10.34 10.53 7.95
N ASP A 153 -9.10 10.09 8.15
CA ASP A 153 -7.91 10.55 7.42
C ASP A 153 -7.40 9.50 6.41
N ILE A 154 -8.04 8.32 6.33
CA ILE A 154 -7.64 7.24 5.43
C ILE A 154 -8.51 7.24 4.18
N THR A 155 -7.89 7.33 3.01
CA THR A 155 -8.53 7.07 1.71
C THR A 155 -8.13 5.71 1.19
N VAL A 156 -9.11 4.88 0.83
CA VAL A 156 -8.87 3.58 0.22
C VAL A 156 -8.81 3.75 -1.30
N LEU A 157 -7.71 3.37 -1.92
CA LEU A 157 -7.47 3.49 -3.37
C LEU A 157 -7.27 2.09 -3.97
N GLY A 158 -8.17 1.64 -4.84
CA GLY A 158 -8.04 0.36 -5.54
C GLY A 158 -7.81 0.53 -7.04
N GLU A 159 -6.92 -0.28 -7.64
CA GLU A 159 -6.70 -0.32 -9.09
C GLU A 159 -6.96 -1.73 -9.65
N SER A 160 -7.78 -1.83 -10.71
CA SER A 160 -8.11 -3.11 -11.37
C SER A 160 -8.54 -4.16 -10.32
N LEU A 161 -7.83 -5.29 -10.14
CA LEU A 161 -8.08 -6.27 -9.06
C LEU A 161 -8.29 -5.62 -7.69
N GLY A 162 -7.49 -4.60 -7.37
CA GLY A 162 -7.57 -3.87 -6.11
C GLY A 162 -8.91 -3.17 -5.89
N THR A 163 -9.72 -2.92 -6.93
CA THR A 163 -11.06 -2.35 -6.75
C THR A 163 -12.03 -3.29 -6.05
N GLY A 164 -11.96 -4.60 -6.34
CA GLY A 164 -12.73 -5.62 -5.63
C GLY A 164 -12.26 -5.76 -4.18
N VAL A 165 -10.95 -5.74 -3.96
CA VAL A 165 -10.34 -5.79 -2.62
C VAL A 165 -10.74 -4.58 -1.77
N SER A 166 -10.64 -3.36 -2.32
CA SER A 166 -11.10 -2.13 -1.68
C SER A 166 -12.58 -2.20 -1.28
N THR A 167 -13.42 -2.65 -2.20
CA THR A 167 -14.87 -2.76 -1.96
C THR A 167 -15.17 -3.77 -0.85
N GLY A 168 -14.52 -4.94 -0.88
CA GLY A 168 -14.66 -5.97 0.15
C GLY A 168 -14.21 -5.49 1.53
N LEU A 169 -13.09 -4.74 1.59
CA LEU A 169 -12.63 -4.11 2.83
C LEU A 169 -13.66 -3.11 3.36
N VAL A 170 -14.06 -2.13 2.54
CA VAL A 170 -14.96 -1.04 2.96
C VAL A 170 -16.33 -1.57 3.37
N ALA A 171 -16.88 -2.56 2.66
CA ALA A 171 -18.12 -3.22 3.05
C ALA A 171 -18.01 -3.98 4.39
N GLY A 172 -16.82 -4.49 4.72
CA GLY A 172 -16.53 -5.07 6.03
C GLY A 172 -16.51 -4.02 7.14
N LEU A 173 -15.83 -2.89 6.90
CA LEU A 173 -15.73 -1.78 7.84
C LEU A 173 -17.09 -1.12 8.12
N GLU A 174 -17.93 -0.97 7.09
CA GLU A 174 -19.27 -0.40 7.22
C GLU A 174 -20.15 -1.21 8.19
N LYS A 175 -20.03 -2.54 8.17
CA LYS A 175 -20.73 -3.43 9.13
C LYS A 175 -20.26 -3.23 10.57
N GLU A 176 -19.04 -2.72 10.76
CA GLU A 176 -18.46 -2.37 12.06
C GLU A 176 -18.74 -0.90 12.45
N GLY A 177 -19.49 -0.16 11.63
CA GLY A 177 -19.76 1.27 11.85
C GLY A 177 -18.53 2.16 11.61
N VAL A 178 -17.52 1.67 10.89
CA VAL A 178 -16.29 2.39 10.59
C VAL A 178 -16.30 2.81 9.12
N SER A 179 -16.07 4.10 8.87
CA SER A 179 -16.00 4.64 7.52
C SER A 179 -14.62 5.25 7.25
N PRO A 180 -13.93 4.88 6.15
CA PRO A 180 -12.78 5.65 5.70
C PRO A 180 -13.22 7.05 5.25
N ARG A 181 -12.26 7.97 5.11
CA ARG A 181 -12.49 9.28 4.50
C ARG A 181 -13.19 9.19 3.15
N SER A 182 -12.72 8.28 2.31
CA SER A 182 -13.25 8.05 0.96
C SER A 182 -12.73 6.73 0.39
N MET A 183 -13.40 6.26 -0.68
CA MET A 183 -12.94 5.16 -1.52
C MET A 183 -12.84 5.63 -2.98
N VAL A 184 -11.69 5.38 -3.60
CA VAL A 184 -11.40 5.72 -5.01
C VAL A 184 -11.10 4.44 -5.77
N LEU A 185 -11.82 4.20 -6.87
CA LEU A 185 -11.68 3.01 -7.71
C LEU A 185 -11.16 3.39 -9.10
N LEU A 186 -9.98 2.89 -9.47
CA LEU A 186 -9.34 3.12 -10.76
C LEU A 186 -9.48 1.90 -11.65
N ALA A 187 -9.97 2.10 -12.88
CA ALA A 187 -10.29 1.04 -13.83
C ALA A 187 -11.11 -0.11 -13.21
N PRO A 188 -12.27 0.18 -12.57
CA PRO A 188 -13.11 -0.85 -11.97
C PRO A 188 -13.72 -1.74 -13.04
N TYR A 189 -13.83 -3.04 -12.74
CA TYR A 189 -14.64 -3.97 -13.52
C TYR A 189 -15.93 -4.26 -12.75
N SER A 190 -17.04 -4.38 -13.47
CA SER A 190 -18.34 -4.74 -12.87
C SER A 190 -18.44 -6.24 -12.58
N SER A 191 -17.70 -7.07 -13.33
CA SER A 191 -17.51 -8.51 -13.10
C SER A 191 -16.36 -9.01 -13.99
N ILE A 192 -15.62 -10.02 -13.53
CA ILE A 192 -14.64 -10.75 -14.35
C ILE A 192 -15.34 -11.45 -15.53
N THR A 193 -16.57 -11.94 -15.35
CA THR A 193 -17.38 -12.55 -16.41
C THR A 193 -17.64 -11.55 -17.53
N LYS A 194 -17.98 -10.30 -17.17
CA LYS A 194 -18.22 -9.24 -18.16
C LYS A 194 -16.94 -8.83 -18.88
N LEU A 195 -15.79 -8.90 -18.20
CA LEU A 195 -14.47 -8.66 -18.79
C LEU A 195 -14.10 -9.75 -19.82
N LEU A 196 -14.50 -11.00 -19.60
CA LEU A 196 -14.32 -12.12 -20.53
C LEU A 196 -15.31 -12.07 -21.70
N GLU A 197 -16.54 -11.60 -21.48
CA GLU A 197 -17.57 -11.48 -22.53
C GLU A 197 -17.34 -10.31 -23.50
N THR A 198 -16.77 -9.20 -23.04
CA THR A 198 -16.68 -7.95 -23.84
C THR A 198 -15.34 -7.72 -24.55
N TYR A 199 -14.34 -8.60 -24.37
CA TYR A 199 -13.02 -8.45 -25.01
C TYR A 199 -12.84 -9.36 -26.24
N ASN A 200 -13.51 -9.00 -27.33
CA ASN A 200 -13.18 -9.45 -28.69
C ASN A 200 -12.80 -8.23 -29.53
N VAL A 201 -11.57 -8.19 -30.06
CA VAL A 201 -11.19 -7.21 -31.09
C VAL A 201 -10.94 -7.94 -32.40
N GLY A 202 -11.78 -7.66 -33.40
CA GLY A 202 -11.59 -8.14 -34.78
C GLY A 202 -12.07 -9.55 -35.09
N GLY A 203 -12.97 -10.12 -34.28
CA GLY A 203 -13.74 -11.32 -34.65
C GLY A 203 -13.01 -12.67 -34.68
N ASN A 204 -11.67 -12.74 -34.73
CA ASN A 204 -10.96 -14.02 -34.94
C ASN A 204 -9.63 -14.22 -34.17
N PHE A 205 -9.23 -13.34 -33.24
CA PHE A 205 -7.96 -13.49 -32.51
C PHE A 205 -8.10 -13.29 -30.98
N PRO A 206 -7.88 -14.32 -30.14
CA PRO A 206 -7.90 -14.18 -28.69
C PRO A 206 -6.59 -13.56 -28.17
N ILE A 207 -6.65 -12.29 -27.74
CA ILE A 207 -5.51 -11.51 -27.22
C ILE A 207 -5.04 -11.98 -25.82
N LEU A 208 -5.81 -12.86 -25.15
CA LEU A 208 -5.54 -13.32 -23.79
C LEU A 208 -4.53 -14.49 -23.69
N ARG A 209 -3.73 -14.76 -24.71
CA ARG A 209 -2.57 -15.68 -24.58
C ARG A 209 -1.63 -15.35 -23.42
N PRO A 210 -1.35 -14.08 -23.05
CA PRO A 210 -0.54 -13.78 -21.87
C PRO A 210 -1.20 -14.12 -20.54
N LEU A 211 -2.53 -14.30 -20.51
CA LEU A 211 -3.29 -14.76 -19.34
C LEU A 211 -3.22 -16.29 -19.17
N GLN A 212 -2.85 -17.04 -20.22
CA GLN A 212 -2.58 -18.48 -20.11
C GLN A 212 -1.28 -18.79 -19.35
N SER A 213 -0.43 -17.79 -19.10
CA SER A 213 0.75 -17.90 -18.24
C SER A 213 0.43 -18.01 -16.74
N PHE A 214 -0.85 -17.97 -16.37
CA PHE A 214 -1.34 -18.09 -14.99
C PHE A 214 -2.34 -19.26 -14.85
N PRO A 215 -1.88 -20.48 -14.55
CA PRO A 215 -2.72 -21.70 -14.48
C PRO A 215 -3.93 -21.59 -13.53
N PHE A 216 -3.84 -20.73 -12.52
CA PHE A 216 -4.87 -20.53 -11.50
C PHE A 216 -6.14 -19.84 -12.04
N LEU A 217 -6.00 -18.84 -12.91
CA LEU A 217 -7.17 -18.12 -13.45
C LEU A 217 -7.93 -19.01 -14.45
N PHE A 218 -7.22 -19.82 -15.23
CA PHE A 218 -7.81 -20.80 -16.14
C PHE A 218 -8.62 -21.88 -15.38
N ASN A 219 -8.05 -22.47 -14.32
CA ASN A 219 -8.71 -23.53 -13.56
C ASN A 219 -9.92 -23.03 -12.73
N TYR A 220 -9.91 -21.78 -12.29
CA TYR A 220 -11.06 -21.14 -11.64
C TYR A 220 -12.21 -20.90 -12.63
N ILE A 221 -11.90 -20.40 -13.82
CA ILE A 221 -12.89 -20.13 -14.89
C ILE A 221 -13.52 -21.44 -15.40
N VAL A 222 -12.75 -22.51 -15.57
CA VAL A 222 -13.28 -23.81 -16.01
C VAL A 222 -14.22 -24.42 -14.96
N ARG A 223 -13.88 -24.34 -13.67
CA ARG A 223 -14.70 -24.92 -12.59
C ARG A 223 -15.99 -24.15 -12.29
N SER A 224 -16.05 -22.86 -12.58
CA SER A 224 -17.27 -22.05 -12.38
C SER A 224 -18.23 -22.06 -13.59
N LEU A 225 -17.86 -22.73 -14.68
CA LEU A 225 -18.69 -22.91 -15.88
C LEU A 225 -19.34 -24.30 -15.95
N GLU A 226 -18.95 -25.22 -15.06
CA GLU A 226 -19.54 -26.57 -14.94
C GLU A 226 -20.69 -26.64 -13.91
N HIS A 227 -21.07 -25.52 -13.29
CA HIS A 227 -22.22 -25.39 -12.37
C HIS A 227 -23.00 -24.11 -12.58
#